data_AF-A0A1E3QZF6-F1
#
_entry.id   AF-A0A1E3QZF6-F1
#
_cell.length_a   1.000
_cell.length_b   1.000
_cell.length_c   1.000
_cell.angle_alpha   90.00
_cell.angle_beta   90.00
_cell.angle_gamma   90.00
#
_symmetry.space_group_name_H-M   'P 1'
#
loop_
_entity.id
_entity.type
_entity.pdbx_description
1 polymer ?
#
loop_
_entity_poly.entity_id
_entity_poly.type
_entity_poly.pdbx_seq_one_letter_code
_entity_poly.pdbx_strand_id
1 'polypeptide(L)'
;MQFYNHPGIKRHIDETSDGLVRSLDTFARIASKRIRTTKHKLPRRDANANAAAFAPYSREKLLERLKTYNVLNWNIDDEDLSALKCARNGWSCVNNQRNTLSCVSCHLYMAVKLDSYPIDLSTSTVGIFGYGEGEYAMDECEETDQMELRHNLSQQYVRNLKTSHSPACPWAKVECPLHIYHFDYHDMPRIVQDFIQRLRSLARNTETLHEAIQLSGAGVRAVLLSEQLRSLEFMARQHAASDVFCTAPMDDIPRFIYELALLGWDLNIQQFKYKDVLLLSCMKCNRRILLNNTNQGHSHPIDAVQSVPVKPEILLTPTKILAPCDYMPHTIDTNGYFGNMTGPEGEAGDELDIVSEHQLWCSYVASSSESTADTGYQLVYDILKMSQDA
;
A
#
# COMPACT_ATOMS: atom_id res chain seq x y z
N MET A 1 26.68 -55.84 -43.20
CA MET A 1 26.04 -56.25 -41.93
C MET A 1 27.16 -56.69 -41.00
N GLN A 2 27.47 -56.11 -39.84
CA GLN A 2 26.77 -55.17 -38.95
C GLN A 2 27.80 -54.38 -38.11
N PHE A 3 27.52 -53.07 -37.99
CA PHE A 3 27.70 -52.08 -36.90
C PHE A 3 28.80 -52.32 -35.84
N TYR A 4 29.91 -51.56 -35.86
CA TYR A 4 30.13 -50.18 -35.34
C TYR A 4 30.08 -50.03 -33.81
N ASN A 5 31.28 -49.81 -33.25
CA ASN A 5 31.56 -49.39 -31.88
C ASN A 5 30.87 -48.04 -31.56
N HIS A 6 30.13 -47.98 -30.46
CA HIS A 6 29.61 -46.72 -29.90
C HIS A 6 30.26 -46.45 -28.53
N PRO A 7 30.98 -45.33 -28.33
CA PRO A 7 31.47 -44.92 -27.01
C PRO A 7 30.32 -44.19 -26.30
N GLY A 8 29.42 -44.92 -25.67
CA GLY A 8 28.16 -44.36 -25.17
C GLY A 8 27.71 -44.87 -23.81
N ILE A 9 28.59 -45.43 -22.98
CA ILE A 9 28.21 -45.93 -21.64
C ILE A 9 29.33 -45.65 -20.64
N LYS A 10 29.63 -44.36 -20.42
CA LYS A 10 30.42 -43.90 -19.25
C LYS A 10 30.05 -42.48 -18.76
N ARG A 11 29.03 -41.84 -19.32
CA ARG A 11 28.57 -40.49 -18.91
C ARG A 11 27.12 -40.49 -18.44
N HIS A 12 26.75 -41.43 -17.57
CA HIS A 12 25.40 -41.41 -16.99
C HIS A 12 25.34 -41.72 -15.50
N ILE A 13 26.50 -41.76 -14.83
CA ILE A 13 26.59 -41.98 -13.38
C ILE A 13 27.26 -40.80 -12.66
N ASP A 14 27.96 -39.91 -13.37
CA ASP A 14 28.62 -38.74 -12.77
C ASP A 14 27.78 -37.44 -12.79
N GLU A 15 26.66 -37.38 -13.53
CA GLU A 15 25.81 -36.16 -13.58
C GLU A 15 24.68 -36.15 -12.53
N THR A 16 24.32 -37.32 -11.97
CA THR A 16 23.29 -37.41 -10.91
C THR A 16 23.87 -37.23 -9.50
N SER A 17 25.18 -37.37 -9.33
CA SER A 17 25.86 -37.09 -8.06
C SER A 17 26.06 -35.58 -7.84
N ASP A 18 26.38 -34.82 -8.90
CA ASP A 18 26.61 -33.36 -8.79
C ASP A 18 25.33 -32.56 -8.48
N GLY A 19 24.18 -32.98 -9.01
CA GLY A 19 22.89 -32.36 -8.68
C GLY A 19 22.46 -32.60 -7.22
N LEU A 20 22.68 -33.82 -6.72
CA LEU A 20 22.39 -34.18 -5.34
C LEU A 20 23.36 -33.53 -4.35
N VAL A 21 24.65 -33.44 -4.72
CA VAL A 21 25.69 -32.78 -3.92
C VAL A 21 25.44 -31.27 -3.87
N ARG A 22 25.04 -30.61 -4.97
CA ARG A 22 24.67 -29.18 -4.96
C ARG A 22 23.41 -28.90 -4.14
N SER A 23 22.41 -29.77 -4.21
CA SER A 23 21.22 -29.71 -3.35
C SER A 23 21.59 -29.83 -1.87
N LEU A 24 22.38 -30.86 -1.50
CA LEU A 24 22.82 -31.09 -0.13
C LEU A 24 23.76 -29.99 0.39
N ASP A 25 24.61 -29.40 -0.45
CA ASP A 25 25.51 -28.30 -0.06
C ASP A 25 24.74 -26.98 0.11
N THR A 26 23.65 -26.80 -0.65
CA THR A 26 22.70 -25.69 -0.48
C THR A 26 21.87 -25.86 0.80
N PHE A 27 21.37 -27.07 1.07
CA PHE A 27 20.72 -27.40 2.34
C PHE A 27 21.69 -27.36 3.54
N ALA A 28 22.95 -27.73 3.38
CA ALA A 28 23.99 -27.62 4.42
C ALA A 28 24.37 -26.16 4.68
N ARG A 29 24.40 -25.28 3.66
CA ARG A 29 24.58 -23.82 3.83
C ARG A 29 23.37 -23.14 4.47
N ILE A 30 22.16 -23.68 4.27
CA ILE A 30 20.93 -23.24 4.98
C ILE A 30 20.92 -23.75 6.42
N ALA A 31 21.31 -25.00 6.68
CA ALA A 31 21.34 -25.61 8.01
C ALA A 31 22.49 -25.08 8.90
N SER A 32 23.62 -24.68 8.31
CA SER A 32 24.74 -24.05 9.03
C SER A 32 24.53 -22.56 9.32
N LYS A 33 23.60 -21.89 8.61
CA LYS A 33 23.01 -20.63 9.05
C LYS A 33 21.92 -20.91 10.08
N ARG A 34 22.33 -21.35 11.27
CA ARG A 34 21.48 -21.30 12.47
C ARG A 34 20.86 -19.89 12.52
N ILE A 35 19.55 -19.81 12.31
CA ILE A 35 18.75 -18.66 12.68
C ILE A 35 18.96 -18.49 14.18
N ARG A 36 19.94 -17.67 14.54
CA ARG A 36 20.11 -17.22 15.92
C ARG A 36 18.93 -16.29 16.15
N THR A 37 17.90 -16.81 16.81
CA THR A 37 16.98 -15.97 17.59
C THR A 37 17.86 -15.25 18.61
N THR A 38 18.33 -14.04 18.30
CA THR A 38 19.05 -13.23 19.25
C THR A 38 18.02 -12.83 20.31
N LYS A 39 18.07 -13.51 21.46
CA LYS A 39 17.39 -13.07 22.67
C LYS A 39 18.08 -11.78 23.13
N HIS A 40 17.78 -10.66 22.48
CA HIS A 40 18.12 -9.36 23.04
C HIS A 40 17.34 -9.22 24.35
N LYS A 41 18.09 -9.04 25.44
CA LYS A 41 17.57 -8.90 26.79
C LYS A 41 16.80 -7.57 26.85
N LEU A 42 15.47 -7.65 26.91
CA LEU A 42 14.58 -6.49 27.02
C LEU A 42 14.75 -5.81 28.40
N PRO A 43 14.62 -4.47 28.50
CA PRO A 43 14.37 -3.82 29.78
C PRO A 43 13.01 -4.31 30.32
N ARG A 44 13.01 -4.78 31.57
CA ARG A 44 11.79 -5.20 32.28
C ARG A 44 10.89 -3.98 32.48
N ARG A 45 9.68 -4.02 31.95
CA ARG A 45 8.58 -3.10 32.29
C ARG A 45 7.39 -3.89 32.84
N ASP A 46 6.63 -3.24 33.70
CA ASP A 46 5.68 -3.84 34.64
C ASP A 46 4.56 -4.65 33.98
N ALA A 47 4.18 -5.76 34.62
CA ALA A 47 3.16 -6.70 34.15
C ALA A 47 1.76 -6.07 33.92
N ASN A 48 1.49 -4.89 34.49
CA ASN A 48 0.25 -4.13 34.27
C ASN A 48 0.15 -3.47 32.88
N ALA A 49 1.26 -3.24 32.17
CA ALA A 49 1.23 -2.68 30.83
C ALA A 49 0.76 -3.69 29.76
N ASN A 50 0.95 -4.99 30.02
CA ASN A 50 0.65 -6.06 29.06
C ASN A 50 -0.86 -6.30 28.87
N ALA A 51 -1.67 -6.07 29.90
CA ALA A 51 -3.13 -6.17 29.82
C ALA A 51 -3.75 -5.02 29.01
N ALA A 52 -3.18 -3.81 29.10
CA ALA A 52 -3.61 -2.66 28.29
C ALA A 52 -3.23 -2.79 26.81
N ALA A 53 -2.18 -3.56 26.50
CA ALA A 53 -1.71 -3.76 25.12
C ALA A 53 -2.51 -4.82 24.34
N PHE A 54 -3.17 -5.76 25.02
CA PHE A 54 -3.97 -6.81 24.38
C PHE A 54 -5.44 -6.41 24.30
N ALA A 55 -5.83 -5.80 23.18
CA ALA A 55 -7.21 -5.41 22.89
C ALA A 55 -7.63 -5.92 21.49
N PRO A 56 -7.92 -7.23 21.34
CA PRO A 56 -8.25 -7.84 20.04
C PRO A 56 -9.61 -7.34 19.49
N TYR A 57 -10.49 -6.81 20.34
CA TYR A 57 -11.80 -6.31 19.93
C TYR A 57 -11.84 -4.78 19.75
N SER A 58 -10.72 -4.08 19.93
CA SER A 58 -10.66 -2.63 19.76
C SER A 58 -10.26 -2.26 18.34
N ARG A 59 -11.18 -1.64 17.59
CA ARG A 59 -10.93 -1.09 16.26
C ARG A 59 -9.82 -0.05 16.26
N GLU A 60 -9.83 0.84 17.25
CA GLU A 60 -8.84 1.91 17.36
C GLU A 60 -7.43 1.35 17.53
N LYS A 61 -7.26 0.34 18.40
CA LYS A 61 -5.97 -0.34 18.59
C LYS A 61 -5.52 -1.11 17.35
N LEU A 62 -6.44 -1.67 16.57
CA LEU A 62 -6.10 -2.28 15.28
C LEU A 62 -5.57 -1.23 14.30
N LEU A 63 -6.27 -0.09 14.17
CA LEU A 63 -5.86 1.00 13.29
C LEU A 63 -4.53 1.63 13.72
N GLU A 64 -4.27 1.76 15.03
CA GLU A 64 -2.97 2.19 15.56
C GLU A 64 -1.83 1.28 15.11
N ARG A 65 -2.02 -0.06 15.17
CA ARG A 65 -1.02 -1.01 14.69
C ARG A 65 -0.84 -0.90 13.18
N LEU A 66 -1.92 -0.82 12.42
CA LEU A 66 -1.87 -0.65 10.96
C LEU A 66 -1.12 0.59 10.52
N LYS A 67 -1.26 1.73 11.23
CA LYS A 67 -0.51 2.97 10.94
C LYS A 67 1.01 2.80 10.99
N THR A 68 1.52 1.78 11.68
CA THR A 68 2.97 1.52 11.72
C THR A 68 3.52 0.99 10.40
N TYR A 69 2.68 0.41 9.54
CA TYR A 69 3.07 -0.14 8.25
C TYR A 69 3.11 0.99 7.21
N ASN A 70 4.29 1.25 6.67
CA ASN A 70 4.53 2.23 5.61
C ASN A 70 5.55 1.69 4.59
N VAL A 71 5.66 2.36 3.44
CA VAL A 71 6.53 1.94 2.33
C VAL A 71 8.01 1.77 2.70
N LEU A 72 8.49 2.44 3.76
CA LEU A 72 9.89 2.37 4.17
C LEU A 72 10.19 1.16 5.06
N ASN A 73 9.20 0.64 5.78
CA ASN A 73 9.37 -0.46 6.74
C ASN A 73 8.57 -1.73 6.41
N TRP A 74 7.66 -1.67 5.44
CA TRP A 74 6.89 -2.81 4.95
C TRP A 74 6.73 -2.73 3.43
N ASN A 75 7.41 -3.62 2.72
CA ASN A 75 7.36 -3.72 1.26
C ASN A 75 7.02 -5.14 0.78
N ILE A 76 6.36 -5.93 1.63
CA ILE A 76 5.88 -7.26 1.27
C ILE A 76 4.54 -7.13 0.55
N ASP A 77 4.52 -7.57 -0.70
CA ASP A 77 3.33 -7.65 -1.53
C ASP A 77 2.88 -9.11 -1.63
N ASP A 78 2.08 -9.54 -0.66
CA ASP A 78 1.54 -10.90 -0.58
C ASP A 78 0.16 -10.85 0.08
N GLU A 79 -0.83 -11.45 -0.57
CA GLU A 79 -2.23 -11.39 -0.12
C GLU A 79 -2.42 -12.05 1.25
N ASP A 80 -1.79 -13.22 1.44
CA ASP A 80 -1.87 -14.00 2.67
C ASP A 80 -1.07 -13.35 3.82
N LEU A 81 0.06 -12.71 3.49
CA LEU A 81 0.91 -11.98 4.43
C LEU A 81 0.74 -10.46 4.34
N SER A 82 -0.50 -10.00 4.32
CA SER A 82 -0.81 -8.56 4.30
C SER A 82 -0.53 -7.86 5.64
N ALA A 83 -0.31 -6.54 5.58
CA ALA A 83 -0.18 -5.69 6.77
C ALA A 83 -1.38 -5.82 7.73
N LEU A 84 -2.59 -5.99 7.18
CA LEU A 84 -3.79 -6.26 7.97
C LEU A 84 -3.71 -7.58 8.72
N LYS A 85 -3.27 -8.67 8.06
CA LYS A 85 -3.11 -9.97 8.72
C LYS A 85 -2.09 -9.89 9.85
N CYS A 86 -0.97 -9.21 9.65
CA CYS A 86 0.05 -8.98 10.68
C CYS A 86 -0.53 -8.17 11.86
N ALA A 87 -1.18 -7.03 11.59
CA ALA A 87 -1.78 -6.19 12.62
C ALA A 87 -2.90 -6.89 13.40
N ARG A 88 -3.69 -7.76 12.75
CA ARG A 88 -4.72 -8.56 13.42
C ARG A 88 -4.13 -9.59 14.40
N ASN A 89 -2.92 -10.08 14.15
CA ASN A 89 -2.18 -10.96 15.07
C ASN A 89 -1.31 -10.19 16.08
N GLY A 90 -1.56 -8.89 16.28
CA GLY A 90 -0.87 -8.10 17.31
C GLY A 90 0.54 -7.65 16.95
N TRP A 91 0.91 -7.70 15.67
CA TRP A 91 2.20 -7.24 15.17
C TRP A 91 2.14 -5.79 14.69
N SER A 92 3.19 -5.02 14.96
CA SER A 92 3.42 -3.67 14.45
C SER A 92 4.81 -3.57 13.83
N CYS A 93 4.99 -2.80 12.77
CA CYS A 93 6.29 -2.57 12.19
C CYS A 93 7.20 -1.75 13.13
N VAL A 94 8.46 -2.14 13.18
CA VAL A 94 9.50 -1.41 13.91
C VAL A 94 10.02 -0.27 13.03
N ASN A 95 10.12 0.93 13.60
CA ASN A 95 10.67 2.07 12.89
C ASN A 95 12.13 1.82 12.48
N ASN A 96 12.50 2.25 11.28
CA ASN A 96 13.84 2.14 10.72
C ASN A 96 14.37 0.71 10.54
N GLN A 97 13.49 -0.30 10.58
CA GLN A 97 13.84 -1.70 10.30
C GLN A 97 12.90 -2.25 9.23
N ARG A 98 13.45 -2.59 8.06
CA ARG A 98 12.66 -3.14 6.96
C ARG A 98 12.08 -4.50 7.33
N ASN A 99 10.80 -4.69 7.03
CA ASN A 99 10.02 -5.90 7.19
C ASN A 99 10.19 -6.56 8.56
N THR A 100 10.40 -5.74 9.59
CA THR A 100 10.62 -6.22 10.95
C THR A 100 9.41 -5.87 11.80
N LEU A 101 8.77 -6.90 12.31
CA LEU A 101 7.57 -6.85 13.13
C LEU A 101 7.95 -7.00 14.60
N SER A 102 7.24 -6.28 15.47
CA SER A 102 7.29 -6.44 16.92
C SER A 102 5.89 -6.65 17.47
N CYS A 103 5.74 -7.61 18.39
CA CYS A 103 4.47 -7.82 19.05
C CYS A 103 4.21 -6.73 20.11
N VAL A 104 3.02 -6.14 20.06
CA VAL A 104 2.63 -5.06 21.00
C VAL A 104 2.53 -5.53 22.46
N SER A 105 2.34 -6.83 22.71
CA SER A 105 2.18 -7.39 24.06
C SER A 105 3.39 -8.17 24.54
N CYS A 106 3.99 -9.05 23.72
CA CYS A 106 5.13 -9.86 24.14
C CYS A 106 6.49 -9.33 23.70
N HIS A 107 6.51 -8.26 22.88
CA HIS A 107 7.73 -7.57 22.42
C HIS A 107 8.78 -8.47 21.76
N LEU A 108 8.36 -9.63 21.26
CA LEU A 108 9.20 -10.45 20.39
C LEU A 108 9.20 -9.85 19.00
N TYR A 109 10.29 -10.11 18.28
CA TYR A 109 10.52 -9.60 16.95
C TYR A 109 10.49 -10.72 15.92
N MET A 110 9.99 -10.41 14.73
CA MET A 110 10.04 -11.28 13.56
C MET A 110 10.48 -10.45 12.36
N ALA A 111 11.54 -10.88 11.68
CA ALA A 111 11.95 -10.30 10.41
C ALA A 111 11.41 -11.15 9.26
N VAL A 112 10.63 -10.53 8.37
CA VAL A 112 10.07 -11.16 7.19
C VAL A 112 11.00 -10.90 6.01
N LYS A 113 11.43 -11.97 5.36
CA LYS A 113 12.22 -11.94 4.13
C LYS A 113 11.48 -12.77 3.10
N LEU A 114 10.79 -12.08 2.22
CA LEU A 114 10.24 -12.62 0.99
C LEU A 114 10.92 -11.85 -0.14
N ASP A 115 11.52 -12.58 -1.07
CA ASP A 115 12.12 -11.95 -2.23
C ASP A 115 10.99 -11.33 -3.07
N SER A 116 11.21 -10.09 -3.51
CA SER A 116 10.33 -9.47 -4.50
C SER A 116 10.46 -10.27 -5.79
N TYR A 117 9.33 -10.76 -6.31
CA TYR A 117 9.31 -11.27 -7.67
C TYR A 117 9.75 -10.13 -8.61
N PRO A 118 10.59 -10.37 -9.62
CA PRO A 118 10.65 -9.45 -10.75
C PRO A 118 9.24 -9.44 -11.33
N ILE A 119 8.55 -8.31 -11.19
CA ILE A 119 7.27 -8.05 -11.85
C ILE A 119 7.36 -8.57 -13.28
N ASP A 120 6.34 -9.32 -13.65
CA ASP A 120 5.98 -9.77 -14.99
C ASP A 120 6.87 -9.16 -16.10
N LEU A 121 7.53 -10.00 -16.90
CA LEU A 121 8.34 -9.58 -18.05
C LEU A 121 7.53 -8.78 -19.11
N SER A 122 6.26 -8.49 -18.84
CA SER A 122 5.41 -7.56 -19.58
C SER A 122 5.54 -6.09 -19.13
N THR A 123 6.08 -5.79 -17.93
CA THR A 123 6.26 -4.39 -17.47
C THR A 123 7.59 -4.18 -16.73
N SER A 124 8.60 -3.83 -17.54
CA SER A 124 9.94 -3.33 -17.19
C SER A 124 10.06 -2.62 -15.83
N THR A 125 10.56 -3.33 -14.82
CA THR A 125 11.47 -2.74 -13.82
C THR A 125 12.59 -3.72 -13.51
N VAL A 126 13.63 -3.64 -14.34
CA VAL A 126 14.95 -4.22 -14.10
C VAL A 126 15.41 -3.88 -12.69
N GLY A 127 15.84 -4.91 -11.95
CA GLY A 127 16.37 -4.80 -10.60
C GLY A 127 17.47 -3.74 -10.49
N ILE A 128 17.30 -2.81 -9.56
CA ILE A 128 18.18 -1.67 -9.27
C ILE A 128 19.57 -2.06 -8.70
N PHE A 129 19.92 -3.35 -8.64
CA PHE A 129 21.27 -3.79 -8.25
C PHE A 129 21.76 -4.87 -9.22
N GLY A 130 22.79 -4.51 -9.99
CA GLY A 130 23.10 -5.13 -11.27
C GLY A 130 23.76 -6.50 -11.22
N TYR A 131 23.56 -7.24 -12.32
CA TYR A 131 24.61 -7.85 -13.13
C TYR A 131 24.14 -7.78 -14.59
N GLY A 132 25.11 -7.62 -15.50
CA GLY A 132 24.88 -7.14 -16.86
C GLY A 132 24.08 -8.06 -17.79
N GLU A 133 23.74 -7.46 -18.93
CA GLU A 133 23.28 -8.06 -20.18
C GLU A 133 23.65 -9.53 -20.32
N GLY A 134 22.67 -10.39 -20.11
CA GLY A 134 22.73 -11.82 -20.32
C GLY A 134 21.30 -12.30 -20.46
N GLU A 135 20.83 -12.35 -21.70
CA GLU A 135 19.54 -12.90 -22.12
C GLU A 135 19.57 -14.43 -21.94
N TYR A 136 19.58 -14.87 -20.68
CA TYR A 136 19.24 -16.24 -20.32
C TYR A 136 17.82 -16.17 -19.78
N ALA A 137 16.85 -16.44 -20.65
CA ALA A 137 15.50 -16.74 -20.18
C ALA A 137 15.61 -17.84 -19.11
N MET A 138 15.12 -17.57 -17.90
CA MET A 138 14.96 -18.61 -16.90
C MET A 138 14.17 -19.76 -17.53
N ASP A 139 14.65 -20.98 -17.34
CA ASP A 139 13.90 -22.16 -17.76
C ASP A 139 12.56 -22.18 -16.99
N GLU A 140 11.47 -22.59 -17.63
CA GLU A 140 10.11 -22.65 -17.05
C GLU A 140 10.11 -23.43 -15.73
N CYS A 141 11.00 -24.43 -15.63
CA CYS A 141 11.27 -25.19 -14.41
C CYS A 141 11.77 -24.31 -13.25
N GLU A 142 12.72 -23.40 -13.48
CA GLU A 142 13.31 -22.55 -12.43
C GLU A 142 12.32 -21.47 -11.93
N GLU A 143 11.46 -20.96 -12.83
CA GLU A 143 10.41 -20.00 -12.47
C GLU A 143 9.36 -20.64 -11.55
N THR A 144 8.90 -21.85 -11.88
CA THR A 144 7.94 -22.59 -11.05
C THR A 144 8.51 -22.92 -9.67
N ASP A 145 9.76 -23.39 -9.58
CA ASP A 145 10.44 -23.66 -8.32
C ASP A 145 10.54 -22.40 -7.43
N GLN A 146 10.80 -21.23 -8.02
CA GLN A 146 10.88 -19.97 -7.30
C GLN A 146 9.51 -19.51 -6.78
N MET A 147 8.45 -19.66 -7.58
CA MET A 147 7.07 -19.36 -7.16
C MET A 147 6.64 -20.26 -6.00
N GLU A 148 6.91 -21.56 -6.09
CA GLU A 148 6.61 -22.52 -5.02
C GLU A 148 7.40 -22.21 -3.74
N LEU A 149 8.68 -21.89 -3.84
CA LEU A 149 9.51 -21.49 -2.70
C LEU A 149 8.93 -20.23 -2.03
N ARG A 150 8.59 -19.20 -2.81
CA ARG A 150 8.00 -17.97 -2.31
C ARG A 150 6.68 -18.22 -1.61
N HIS A 151 5.79 -19.01 -2.22
CA HIS A 151 4.52 -19.41 -1.62
C HIS A 151 4.73 -20.14 -0.29
N ASN A 152 5.63 -21.14 -0.26
CA ASN A 152 5.94 -21.90 0.95
C ASN A 152 6.52 -21.02 2.07
N LEU A 153 7.38 -20.05 1.73
CA LEU A 153 7.89 -19.05 2.67
C LEU A 153 6.79 -18.15 3.20
N SER A 154 5.89 -17.65 2.33
CA SER A 154 4.75 -16.84 2.77
C SER A 154 3.89 -17.62 3.77
N GLN A 155 3.52 -18.85 3.44
CA GLN A 155 2.75 -19.73 4.33
C GLN A 155 3.49 -19.99 5.66
N GLN A 156 4.82 -20.12 5.64
CA GLN A 156 5.60 -20.23 6.87
C GLN A 156 5.51 -18.96 7.71
N TYR A 157 5.61 -17.77 7.13
CA TYR A 157 5.47 -16.51 7.85
C TYR A 157 4.05 -16.31 8.39
N VAL A 158 3.01 -16.68 7.64
CA VAL A 158 1.61 -16.64 8.08
C VAL A 158 1.41 -17.52 9.32
N ARG A 159 1.98 -18.74 9.34
CA ARG A 159 1.98 -19.59 10.55
C ARG A 159 2.76 -18.94 11.68
N ASN A 160 3.91 -18.34 11.37
CA ASN A 160 4.76 -17.66 12.33
C ASN A 160 4.08 -16.48 13.01
N LEU A 161 3.10 -15.83 12.37
CA LEU A 161 2.29 -14.77 13.00
C LEU A 161 1.63 -15.23 14.30
N LYS A 162 1.32 -16.53 14.44
CA LYS A 162 0.76 -17.11 15.68
C LYS A 162 1.82 -17.76 16.56
N THR A 163 2.80 -18.43 15.97
CA THR A 163 3.77 -19.26 16.71
C THR A 163 5.00 -18.50 17.21
N SER A 164 5.35 -17.35 16.62
CA SER A 164 6.54 -16.58 17.00
C SER A 164 6.36 -15.67 18.20
N HIS A 165 5.18 -15.72 18.82
CA HIS A 165 4.93 -15.07 20.10
C HIS A 165 5.54 -15.86 21.26
N SER A 166 5.64 -15.20 22.42
CA SER A 166 5.95 -15.89 23.68
C SER A 166 4.82 -16.88 23.98
N PRO A 167 5.10 -18.07 24.58
CA PRO A 167 4.05 -19.04 24.92
C PRO A 167 2.93 -18.49 25.82
N ALA A 168 3.22 -17.45 26.59
CA ALA A 168 2.25 -16.75 27.46
C ALA A 168 1.55 -15.55 26.77
N CYS A 169 1.86 -15.26 25.51
CA CYS A 169 1.28 -14.14 24.79
C CYS A 169 -0.18 -14.45 24.39
N PRO A 170 -1.14 -13.56 24.69
CA PRO A 170 -2.53 -13.78 24.31
C PRO A 170 -2.76 -13.75 22.78
N TRP A 171 -1.94 -12.99 22.02
CA TRP A 171 -2.02 -12.94 20.54
C TRP A 171 -1.66 -14.27 19.86
N ALA A 172 -0.96 -15.18 20.55
CA ALA A 172 -0.71 -16.52 20.02
C ALA A 172 -2.00 -17.35 19.89
N LYS A 173 -3.03 -17.00 20.66
CA LYS A 173 -4.30 -17.75 20.75
C LYS A 173 -5.46 -17.03 20.08
N VAL A 174 -5.48 -15.70 20.15
CA VAL A 174 -6.60 -14.88 19.71
C VAL A 174 -6.10 -13.83 18.72
N GLU A 175 -6.64 -13.87 17.52
CA GLU A 175 -6.49 -12.80 16.54
C GLU A 175 -7.64 -11.79 16.65
N CYS A 176 -7.39 -10.55 16.24
CA CYS A 176 -8.42 -9.54 16.10
C CYS A 176 -9.43 -9.98 15.00
N PRO A 177 -10.74 -10.03 15.29
CA PRO A 177 -11.74 -10.37 14.28
C PRO A 177 -11.75 -9.39 13.09
N LEU A 178 -11.97 -9.90 11.88
CA LEU A 178 -11.91 -9.09 10.66
C LEU A 178 -13.03 -8.04 10.59
N HIS A 179 -14.24 -8.37 11.04
CA HIS A 179 -15.41 -7.48 10.98
C HIS A 179 -15.21 -6.15 11.72
N ILE A 180 -14.29 -6.09 12.70
CA ILE A 180 -13.97 -4.87 13.45
C ILE A 180 -13.23 -3.84 12.58
N TYR A 181 -12.55 -4.29 11.53
CA TYR A 181 -11.84 -3.44 10.59
C TYR A 181 -12.79 -2.78 9.58
N HIS A 182 -13.67 -3.58 8.96
CA HIS A 182 -14.61 -3.14 7.94
C HIS A 182 -15.69 -2.19 8.50
N PHE A 183 -16.47 -1.60 7.61
CA PHE A 183 -17.58 -0.73 7.98
C PHE A 183 -18.80 -1.57 8.39
N ASP A 184 -19.57 -1.02 9.32
CA ASP A 184 -20.87 -1.53 9.78
C ASP A 184 -21.84 -0.33 9.85
N TYR A 185 -23.14 -0.56 9.74
CA TYR A 185 -24.17 0.46 9.94
C TYR A 185 -24.08 1.14 11.31
N HIS A 186 -23.57 0.46 12.33
CA HIS A 186 -23.33 1.04 13.65
C HIS A 186 -22.27 2.17 13.62
N ASP A 187 -21.40 2.19 12.61
CA ASP A 187 -20.41 3.27 12.40
C ASP A 187 -21.00 4.50 11.70
N MET A 188 -22.30 4.52 11.35
CA MET A 188 -22.92 5.57 10.52
C MET A 188 -22.53 6.99 10.93
N PRO A 189 -22.64 7.44 12.20
CA PRO A 189 -22.30 8.82 12.56
C PRO A 189 -20.84 9.18 12.25
N ARG A 190 -19.93 8.23 12.48
CA ARG A 190 -18.50 8.40 12.21
C ARG A 190 -18.22 8.41 10.72
N ILE A 191 -18.85 7.53 9.95
CA ILE A 191 -18.69 7.46 8.48
C ILE A 191 -19.16 8.76 7.84
N VAL A 192 -20.33 9.27 8.24
CA VAL A 192 -20.87 10.55 7.77
C VAL A 192 -19.91 11.70 8.10
N GLN A 193 -19.46 11.79 9.36
CA GLN A 193 -18.51 12.82 9.79
C GLN A 193 -17.19 12.75 9.01
N ASP A 194 -16.60 11.57 8.91
CA ASP A 194 -15.33 11.33 8.22
C ASP A 194 -15.46 11.66 6.72
N PHE A 195 -16.58 11.32 6.07
CA PHE A 195 -16.87 11.66 4.68
C PHE A 195 -16.98 13.17 4.48
N ILE A 196 -17.80 13.87 5.28
CA ILE A 196 -17.99 15.32 5.18
C ILE A 196 -16.68 16.07 5.42
N GLN A 197 -15.88 15.64 6.40
CA GLN A 197 -14.58 16.26 6.68
C GLN A 197 -13.60 16.09 5.51
N ARG A 198 -13.54 14.91 4.89
CA ARG A 198 -12.73 14.68 3.69
C ARG A 198 -13.22 15.50 2.51
N LEU A 199 -14.54 15.46 2.25
CA LEU A 199 -15.17 16.21 1.16
C LEU A 199 -14.82 17.70 1.23
N ARG A 200 -14.96 18.31 2.41
CA ARG A 200 -14.59 19.72 2.64
C ARG A 200 -13.10 19.97 2.39
N SER A 201 -12.24 19.08 2.86
CA SER A 201 -10.80 19.23 2.69
C SER A 201 -10.38 19.16 1.23
N LEU A 202 -11.00 18.26 0.46
CA LEU A 202 -10.73 18.10 -0.97
C LEU A 202 -11.34 19.27 -1.76
N ALA A 203 -12.58 19.66 -1.45
CA ALA A 203 -13.28 20.75 -2.13
C ALA A 203 -12.55 22.10 -2.02
N ARG A 204 -11.92 22.39 -0.87
CA ARG A 204 -11.09 23.60 -0.68
C ARG A 204 -9.86 23.65 -1.59
N ASN A 205 -9.44 22.52 -2.13
CA ASN A 205 -8.22 22.37 -2.93
C ASN A 205 -8.54 21.83 -4.33
N THR A 206 -9.77 22.05 -4.82
CA THR A 206 -10.26 21.50 -6.07
C THR A 206 -9.40 21.89 -7.27
N GLU A 207 -9.06 23.18 -7.40
CA GLU A 207 -8.25 23.68 -8.52
C GLU A 207 -6.86 23.02 -8.54
N THR A 208 -6.19 22.99 -7.38
CA THR A 208 -4.86 22.38 -7.23
C THR A 208 -4.89 20.88 -7.51
N LEU A 209 -5.94 20.18 -7.07
CA LEU A 209 -6.12 18.75 -7.36
C LEU A 209 -6.38 18.49 -8.84
N HIS A 210 -7.23 19.32 -9.47
CA HIS A 210 -7.56 19.18 -10.88
C HIS A 210 -6.34 19.36 -11.77
N GLU A 211 -5.54 20.41 -11.52
CA GLU A 211 -4.28 20.65 -12.22
C GLU A 211 -3.31 19.48 -12.04
N ALA A 212 -3.13 18.99 -10.81
CA ALA A 212 -2.21 17.90 -10.51
C ALA A 212 -2.59 16.57 -11.19
N ILE A 213 -3.88 16.23 -11.18
CA ILE A 213 -4.42 15.03 -11.83
C ILE A 213 -4.25 15.14 -13.36
N GLN A 214 -4.55 16.31 -13.94
CA GLN A 214 -4.32 16.55 -15.37
C GLN A 214 -2.84 16.48 -15.77
N LEU A 215 -1.96 17.07 -14.96
CA LEU A 215 -0.51 17.03 -15.17
C LEU A 215 0.06 15.60 -15.04
N SER A 216 -0.63 14.72 -14.30
CA SER A 216 -0.31 13.29 -14.25
C SER A 216 -0.73 12.54 -15.52
N GLY A 217 -1.41 13.20 -16.47
CA GLY A 217 -1.89 12.61 -17.72
C GLY A 217 -3.12 11.71 -17.56
N ALA A 218 -3.76 11.71 -16.38
CA ALA A 218 -4.81 10.76 -16.04
C ALA A 218 -6.14 11.47 -15.73
N GLY A 219 -7.24 11.02 -16.33
CA GLY A 219 -8.60 11.32 -15.82
C GLY A 219 -8.92 10.43 -14.62
N VAL A 220 -9.79 10.84 -13.69
CA VAL A 220 -10.25 9.92 -12.64
C VAL A 220 -11.35 9.03 -13.21
N ARG A 221 -11.18 7.71 -13.13
CA ARG A 221 -12.22 6.77 -13.57
C ARG A 221 -13.48 6.98 -12.73
N ALA A 222 -14.58 7.23 -13.42
CA ALA A 222 -15.91 7.35 -12.83
C ALA A 222 -16.33 6.05 -12.12
N VAL A 223 -16.73 6.16 -10.84
CA VAL A 223 -17.18 5.02 -10.01
C VAL A 223 -18.68 5.09 -9.73
N LEU A 224 -19.22 6.30 -9.51
CA LEU A 224 -20.62 6.47 -9.11
C LEU A 224 -21.60 6.56 -10.29
N LEU A 225 -22.83 6.10 -10.12
CA LEU A 225 -23.89 6.46 -11.06
C LEU A 225 -24.34 7.91 -10.83
N SER A 226 -24.89 8.57 -11.86
CA SER A 226 -25.35 9.97 -11.76
C SER A 226 -26.43 10.17 -10.68
N GLU A 227 -27.24 9.14 -10.41
CA GLU A 227 -28.24 9.18 -9.33
C GLU A 227 -27.60 9.09 -7.94
N GLN A 228 -26.55 8.28 -7.80
CA GLN A 228 -25.80 8.16 -6.56
C GLN A 228 -25.08 9.47 -6.24
N LEU A 229 -24.46 10.10 -7.25
CA LEU A 229 -23.81 11.39 -7.09
C LEU A 229 -24.79 12.47 -6.62
N ARG A 230 -25.97 12.58 -7.25
CA ARG A 230 -27.02 13.52 -6.83
C ARG A 230 -27.46 13.30 -5.38
N SER A 231 -27.54 12.05 -4.95
CA SER A 231 -27.87 11.71 -3.55
C SER A 231 -26.79 12.21 -2.58
N LEU A 232 -25.50 12.05 -2.93
CA LEU A 232 -24.39 12.55 -2.11
C LEU A 232 -24.31 14.07 -2.08
N GLU A 233 -24.52 14.74 -3.22
CA GLU A 233 -24.57 16.20 -3.32
C GLU A 233 -25.66 16.78 -2.42
N PHE A 234 -26.85 16.18 -2.44
CA PHE A 234 -27.97 16.60 -1.60
C PHE A 234 -27.63 16.51 -0.10
N MET A 235 -27.07 15.39 0.34
CA MET A 235 -26.62 15.19 1.72
C MET A 235 -25.52 16.17 2.13
N ALA A 236 -24.52 16.37 1.27
CA ALA A 236 -23.44 17.30 1.54
C ALA A 236 -23.95 18.73 1.76
N ARG A 237 -24.95 19.16 0.98
CA ARG A 237 -25.60 20.47 1.15
C ARG A 237 -26.38 20.58 2.46
N GLN A 238 -27.11 19.54 2.86
CA GLN A 238 -27.83 19.54 4.14
C GLN A 238 -26.87 19.71 5.34
N HIS A 239 -25.77 18.96 5.35
CA HIS A 239 -24.78 19.06 6.41
C HIS A 239 -24.01 20.39 6.38
N ALA A 240 -23.80 20.98 5.20
CA ALA A 240 -23.21 22.31 5.08
C ALA A 240 -24.13 23.41 5.63
N ALA A 241 -25.44 23.33 5.38
CA ALA A 241 -26.41 24.28 5.90
C ALA A 241 -26.54 24.24 7.44
N SER A 242 -26.30 23.08 8.05
CA SER A 242 -26.35 22.89 9.50
C SER A 242 -25.10 23.40 10.25
N ASP A 243 -23.99 23.63 9.55
CA ASP A 243 -22.70 23.94 10.15
C ASP A 243 -22.38 25.44 10.03
N VAL A 244 -22.55 26.17 11.13
CA VAL A 244 -22.36 27.64 11.23
C VAL A 244 -20.94 28.09 10.86
N PHE A 245 -19.97 27.17 10.83
CA PHE A 245 -18.56 27.44 10.51
C PHE A 245 -18.17 27.07 9.08
N CYS A 246 -19.12 26.67 8.23
CA CYS A 246 -18.84 26.23 6.87
C CYS A 246 -18.70 27.43 5.92
N THR A 247 -17.46 27.91 5.73
CA THR A 247 -17.14 29.02 4.82
C THR A 247 -16.79 28.58 3.39
N ALA A 248 -16.70 27.28 3.13
CA ALA A 248 -16.43 26.78 1.78
C ALA A 248 -17.74 26.70 0.98
N PRO A 249 -17.82 27.34 -0.20
CA PRO A 249 -18.96 27.13 -1.09
C PRO A 249 -18.98 25.64 -1.49
N MET A 250 -20.03 24.93 -1.09
CA MET A 250 -20.30 23.56 -1.54
C MET A 250 -21.03 23.57 -2.89
N ASP A 251 -21.06 24.73 -3.54
CA ASP A 251 -21.67 24.95 -4.84
C ASP A 251 -20.65 24.56 -5.92
N ASP A 252 -21.07 23.66 -6.81
CA ASP A 252 -20.30 23.18 -7.97
C ASP A 252 -19.00 22.40 -7.66
N ILE A 253 -19.05 21.51 -6.65
CA ILE A 253 -17.96 20.55 -6.42
C ILE A 253 -17.91 19.52 -7.56
N PRO A 254 -16.77 19.33 -8.23
CA PRO A 254 -16.64 18.34 -9.31
C PRO A 254 -16.87 16.90 -8.83
N ARG A 255 -17.43 16.06 -9.71
CA ARG A 255 -17.74 14.65 -9.44
C ARG A 255 -16.57 13.87 -8.80
N PHE A 256 -15.35 14.01 -9.34
CA PHE A 256 -14.20 13.25 -8.87
C PHE A 256 -13.86 13.52 -7.39
N ILE A 257 -14.22 14.69 -6.86
CA ILE A 257 -14.00 15.03 -5.45
C ILE A 257 -14.92 14.20 -4.54
N TYR A 258 -16.18 13.98 -4.94
CA TYR A 258 -17.10 13.09 -4.21
C TYR A 258 -16.60 11.64 -4.24
N GLU A 259 -16.09 11.19 -5.38
CA GLU A 259 -15.58 9.82 -5.55
C GLU A 259 -14.32 9.59 -4.70
N LEU A 260 -13.38 10.54 -4.68
CA LEU A 260 -12.23 10.51 -3.79
C LEU A 260 -12.65 10.47 -2.31
N ALA A 261 -13.58 11.33 -1.90
CA ALA A 261 -14.07 11.39 -0.52
C ALA A 261 -14.76 10.09 -0.08
N LEU A 262 -15.55 9.48 -0.98
CA LEU A 262 -16.28 8.23 -0.75
C LEU A 262 -15.33 7.05 -0.60
N LEU A 263 -14.31 6.95 -1.46
CA LEU A 263 -13.26 5.92 -1.40
C LEU A 263 -12.24 6.16 -0.27
N GLY A 264 -12.39 7.25 0.49
CA GLY A 264 -11.57 7.50 1.66
C GLY A 264 -10.19 8.05 1.36
N TRP A 265 -10.00 8.60 0.17
CA TRP A 265 -8.81 9.38 -0.17
C TRP A 265 -8.86 10.74 0.51
N ASP A 266 -7.72 11.16 1.05
CA ASP A 266 -7.53 12.48 1.63
C ASP A 266 -6.26 13.11 1.06
N LEU A 267 -6.22 14.44 1.01
CA LEU A 267 -5.11 15.20 0.46
C LEU A 267 -4.10 15.55 1.56
N ASN A 268 -2.85 15.19 1.33
CA ASN A 268 -1.70 15.53 2.14
C ASN A 268 -0.66 16.27 1.31
N ILE A 269 0.14 17.11 1.98
CA ILE A 269 1.25 17.81 1.36
C ILE A 269 2.54 17.48 2.06
N GLN A 270 3.53 17.13 1.25
CA GLN A 270 4.92 17.12 1.67
C GLN A 270 5.59 18.38 1.13
N GLN A 271 5.98 19.27 2.05
CA GLN A 271 6.78 20.44 1.70
C GLN A 271 8.25 20.03 1.64
N PHE A 272 8.88 20.33 0.51
CA PHE A 272 10.32 20.33 0.33
C PHE A 272 10.80 21.77 0.12
N LYS A 273 12.10 22.00 0.31
CA LYS A 273 12.72 23.33 0.30
C LYS A 273 12.34 24.22 -0.90
N TYR A 274 12.05 23.63 -2.06
CA TYR A 274 11.70 24.36 -3.30
C TYR A 274 10.47 23.80 -4.02
N LYS A 275 9.79 22.78 -3.48
CA LYS A 275 8.66 22.11 -4.15
C LYS A 275 7.68 21.55 -3.14
N ASP A 276 6.40 21.73 -3.41
CA ASP A 276 5.35 21.03 -2.68
C ASP A 276 4.92 19.81 -3.48
N VAL A 277 4.82 18.68 -2.79
CA VAL A 277 4.38 17.41 -3.36
C VAL A 277 3.03 17.07 -2.78
N LEU A 278 2.04 16.94 -3.67
CA LEU A 278 0.69 16.51 -3.33
C LEU A 278 0.63 14.98 -3.28
N LEU A 279 -0.02 14.49 -2.24
CA LEU A 279 -0.17 13.07 -1.95
C LEU A 279 -1.64 12.79 -1.65
N LEU A 280 -2.28 11.91 -2.42
CA LEU A 280 -3.52 11.28 -1.95
C LEU A 280 -3.14 10.16 -1.00
N SER A 281 -3.76 10.12 0.18
CA SER A 281 -3.54 9.04 1.14
C SER A 281 -4.84 8.43 1.63
N CYS A 282 -4.84 7.11 1.80
CA CYS A 282 -5.96 6.41 2.42
C CYS A 282 -5.64 6.11 3.89
N MET A 283 -6.48 6.56 4.81
CA MET A 283 -6.28 6.33 6.25
C MET A 283 -6.52 4.88 6.70
N LYS A 284 -7.12 4.03 5.85
CA LYS A 284 -7.47 2.64 6.17
C LYS A 284 -6.41 1.64 5.74
N CYS A 285 -5.80 1.86 4.58
CA CYS A 285 -4.75 0.98 4.05
C CYS A 285 -3.36 1.62 3.95
N ASN A 286 -3.22 2.91 4.31
CA ASN A 286 -1.98 3.69 4.24
C ASN A 286 -1.36 3.82 2.84
N ARG A 287 -2.06 3.43 1.77
CA ARG A 287 -1.63 3.68 0.39
C ARG A 287 -1.49 5.18 0.16
N ARG A 288 -0.47 5.56 -0.62
CA ARG A 288 -0.20 6.93 -1.04
C ARG A 288 -0.01 6.98 -2.55
N ILE A 289 -0.67 7.94 -3.20
CA ILE A 289 -0.52 8.24 -4.63
C ILE A 289 0.11 9.62 -4.75
N LEU A 290 1.17 9.73 -5.57
CA LEU A 290 1.86 10.97 -5.86
C LEU A 290 1.19 11.64 -7.07
N LEU A 291 0.70 12.88 -6.94
CA LEU A 291 0.00 13.58 -8.04
C LEU A 291 0.89 14.55 -8.84
N ASN A 292 2.02 15.01 -8.29
CA ASN A 292 2.82 16.09 -8.91
C ASN A 292 4.11 15.58 -9.54
N ASN A 293 4.07 14.42 -10.21
CA ASN A 293 5.24 13.88 -10.90
C ASN A 293 5.49 14.62 -12.22
N THR A 294 5.86 15.90 -12.14
CA THR A 294 6.34 16.62 -13.31
C THR A 294 7.75 16.14 -13.64
N ASN A 295 7.86 15.19 -14.57
CA ASN A 295 9.05 15.00 -15.42
C ASN A 295 9.20 16.15 -16.43
N GLN A 296 9.02 17.40 -15.98
CA GLN A 296 9.39 18.55 -16.79
C GLN A 296 10.74 19.03 -16.30
N GLY A 297 11.78 18.45 -16.91
CA GLY A 297 13.11 19.04 -16.95
C GLY A 297 13.04 20.39 -17.66
N HIS A 298 12.65 21.42 -16.94
CA HIS A 298 12.94 22.79 -17.33
C HIS A 298 14.26 23.19 -16.68
N SER A 299 15.34 22.78 -17.33
CA SER A 299 16.56 23.58 -17.34
C SER A 299 16.22 24.93 -17.97
N HIS A 300 15.78 25.89 -17.18
CA HIS A 300 15.85 27.28 -17.59
C HIS A 300 16.94 28.00 -16.77
N PRO A 301 17.85 28.73 -17.45
CA PRO A 301 18.93 29.43 -16.79
C PRO A 301 18.37 30.50 -15.85
N ILE A 302 19.12 30.71 -14.78
CA ILE A 302 19.04 31.86 -13.90
C ILE A 302 19.01 33.15 -14.77
N ASP A 303 18.13 34.08 -14.39
CA ASP A 303 17.94 35.45 -14.93
C ASP A 303 16.71 35.67 -15.83
N ALA A 304 15.53 35.71 -15.20
CA ALA A 304 14.49 36.67 -15.58
C ALA A 304 13.61 36.99 -14.36
N VAL A 305 13.67 38.25 -13.91
CA VAL A 305 12.68 38.83 -12.99
C VAL A 305 11.35 38.89 -13.74
N GLN A 306 10.54 37.84 -13.61
CA GLN A 306 9.14 37.84 -14.02
C GLN A 306 8.31 37.45 -12.81
N SER A 307 7.30 38.28 -12.57
CA SER A 307 6.32 38.23 -11.48
C SER A 307 5.98 36.81 -11.05
N VAL A 308 6.23 36.50 -9.78
CA VAL A 308 5.79 35.28 -9.11
C VAL A 308 4.29 35.15 -9.33
N PRO A 309 3.78 34.15 -10.08
CA PRO A 309 2.36 33.86 -10.06
C PRO A 309 2.03 33.47 -8.61
N VAL A 310 1.07 34.18 -8.02
CA VAL A 310 0.57 33.91 -6.67
C VAL A 310 0.19 32.43 -6.63
N LYS A 311 1.00 31.62 -5.96
CA LYS A 311 0.74 30.19 -5.78
C LYS A 311 -0.62 30.09 -5.09
N PRO A 312 -1.60 29.31 -5.61
CA PRO A 312 -2.86 29.13 -4.91
C PRO A 312 -2.56 28.64 -3.49
N GLU A 313 -3.04 29.39 -2.51
CA GLU A 313 -2.78 29.10 -1.10
C GLU A 313 -3.50 27.81 -0.75
N ILE A 314 -2.73 26.74 -0.50
CA ILE A 314 -3.32 25.44 -0.19
C ILE A 314 -3.84 25.47 1.25
N LEU A 315 -5.16 25.36 1.40
CA LEU A 315 -5.86 25.47 2.67
C LEU A 315 -5.97 24.10 3.36
N LEU A 316 -4.85 23.62 3.91
CA LEU A 316 -4.79 22.39 4.71
C LEU A 316 -4.55 22.67 6.19
N THR A 317 -5.08 21.80 7.06
CA THR A 317 -4.75 21.84 8.48
C THR A 317 -3.28 21.47 8.70
N PRO A 318 -2.62 21.97 9.76
CA PRO A 318 -1.21 21.66 10.04
C PRO A 318 -0.92 20.15 10.12
N THR A 319 -1.89 19.34 10.51
CA THR A 319 -1.80 17.87 10.57
C THR A 319 -1.72 17.18 9.21
N LYS A 320 -2.10 17.87 8.13
CA LYS A 320 -2.04 17.39 6.74
C LYS A 320 -0.78 17.87 6.01
N ILE A 321 -0.04 18.79 6.61
CA ILE A 321 1.30 19.19 6.19
C ILE A 321 2.28 18.24 6.88
N LEU A 322 2.89 17.37 6.08
CA LEU A 322 3.92 16.46 6.56
C LEU A 322 5.17 17.26 6.96
N ALA A 323 5.94 16.73 7.90
CA ALA A 323 7.14 17.39 8.43
C ALA A 323 8.05 17.82 7.27
N PRO A 324 8.45 19.11 7.20
CA PRO A 324 9.28 19.60 6.11
C PRO A 324 10.54 18.76 5.93
N CYS A 325 10.85 18.41 4.69
CA CYS A 325 12.03 17.63 4.36
C CYS A 325 13.01 18.50 3.58
N ASP A 326 14.18 18.76 4.16
CA ASP A 326 15.24 19.55 3.52
C ASP A 326 15.85 18.83 2.30
N TYR A 327 15.69 17.52 2.25
CA TYR A 327 16.22 16.65 1.21
C TYR A 327 15.11 16.27 0.24
N MET A 328 15.18 16.79 -0.99
CA MET A 328 14.35 16.28 -2.07
C MET A 328 14.75 14.82 -2.33
N PRO A 329 13.80 13.88 -2.53
CA PRO A 329 14.17 12.60 -3.13
C PRO A 329 14.85 12.94 -4.45
N HIS A 330 16.10 12.51 -4.64
CA HIS A 330 16.69 12.52 -5.97
C HIS A 330 15.71 11.73 -6.83
N THR A 331 14.96 12.42 -7.69
CA THR A 331 14.40 11.77 -8.85
C THR A 331 15.62 11.18 -9.52
N ILE A 332 15.77 9.86 -9.46
CA ILE A 332 16.65 9.20 -10.42
C ILE A 332 16.11 9.72 -11.74
N ASP A 333 16.96 10.43 -12.49
CA ASP A 333 16.68 10.75 -13.88
C ASP A 333 16.46 9.42 -14.58
N THR A 334 15.23 8.92 -14.59
CA THR A 334 14.78 7.91 -15.54
C THR A 334 14.54 8.61 -16.87
N ASN A 335 15.54 9.37 -17.32
CA ASN A 335 15.68 9.84 -18.69
C ASN A 335 16.42 8.81 -19.57
N GLY A 336 16.40 7.56 -19.15
CA GLY A 336 16.59 6.41 -20.02
C GLY A 336 15.68 5.29 -19.50
N TYR A 337 14.80 4.77 -20.36
CA TYR A 337 13.93 3.60 -20.14
C TYR A 337 12.54 3.78 -19.48
N PHE A 338 11.92 4.94 -19.62
CA PHE A 338 10.49 4.95 -20.01
C PHE A 338 10.41 5.57 -21.39
N GLY A 339 10.86 4.78 -22.38
CA GLY A 339 10.66 5.12 -23.77
C GLY A 339 9.17 5.24 -24.02
N ASN A 340 8.76 6.39 -24.56
CA ASN A 340 7.53 6.54 -25.30
C ASN A 340 7.31 5.29 -26.14
N MET A 341 6.42 4.39 -25.72
CA MET A 341 5.79 3.49 -26.67
C MET A 341 4.83 4.38 -27.46
N THR A 342 5.34 4.99 -28.52
CA THR A 342 4.51 5.24 -29.70
C THR A 342 4.17 3.87 -30.28
N GLY A 343 3.23 3.18 -29.62
CA GLY A 343 2.41 2.18 -30.27
C GLY A 343 1.68 2.86 -31.44
N PRO A 344 1.39 2.12 -32.51
CA PRO A 344 0.74 2.70 -33.67
C PRO A 344 -0.67 3.14 -33.25
N GLU A 345 -0.89 4.44 -33.24
CA GLU A 345 -2.20 5.10 -33.33
C GLU A 345 -3.20 4.80 -32.19
N GLY A 346 -3.23 5.67 -31.17
CA GLY A 346 -4.50 6.09 -30.55
C GLY A 346 -4.94 5.42 -29.25
N GLU A 347 -4.05 5.05 -28.33
CA GLU A 347 -4.47 4.60 -26.99
C GLU A 347 -4.63 5.80 -26.03
N ALA A 348 -5.84 5.94 -25.48
CA ALA A 348 -6.23 6.97 -24.53
C ALA A 348 -5.31 6.98 -23.32
N GLY A 349 -4.94 8.16 -22.80
CA GLY A 349 -4.19 8.24 -21.56
C GLY A 349 -4.89 7.45 -20.45
N ASP A 350 -4.16 6.54 -19.81
CA ASP A 350 -4.71 5.64 -18.80
C ASP A 350 -5.36 6.46 -17.67
N GLU A 351 -6.68 6.30 -17.51
CA GLU A 351 -7.41 6.92 -16.40
C GLU A 351 -6.86 6.39 -15.06
N LEU A 352 -6.71 7.28 -14.08
CA LEU A 352 -6.38 6.94 -12.70
C LEU A 352 -7.55 6.16 -12.09
N ASP A 353 -7.35 4.85 -11.97
CA ASP A 353 -8.27 3.96 -11.26
C ASP A 353 -8.07 4.06 -9.74
N ILE A 354 -8.75 5.05 -9.15
CA ILE A 354 -8.71 5.31 -7.71
C ILE A 354 -9.26 4.16 -6.84
N VAL A 355 -9.88 3.13 -7.44
CA VAL A 355 -10.34 1.93 -6.74
C VAL A 355 -9.21 0.90 -6.64
N SER A 356 -8.57 0.57 -7.76
CA SER A 356 -7.51 -0.45 -7.81
C SER A 356 -6.22 -0.01 -7.11
N GLU A 357 -6.02 1.30 -6.96
CA GLU A 357 -4.89 1.84 -6.21
C GLU A 357 -4.90 1.46 -4.73
N HIS A 358 -6.07 1.18 -4.14
CA HIS A 358 -6.13 0.71 -2.77
C HIS A 358 -5.48 -0.67 -2.60
N GLN A 359 -5.02 -0.95 -1.39
CA GLN A 359 -4.73 -2.34 -1.02
C GLN A 359 -6.01 -3.17 -1.09
N LEU A 360 -5.93 -4.39 -1.60
CA LEU A 360 -7.09 -5.29 -1.78
C LEU A 360 -7.90 -5.50 -0.50
N TRP A 361 -7.25 -5.45 0.66
CA TRP A 361 -7.89 -5.60 1.97
C TRP A 361 -8.48 -4.30 2.55
N CYS A 362 -8.41 -3.17 1.84
CA CYS A 362 -8.87 -1.88 2.34
C CYS A 362 -10.40 -1.86 2.54
N SER A 363 -10.88 -1.32 3.68
CA SER A 363 -12.31 -1.31 4.01
C SER A 363 -13.19 -0.49 3.05
N TYR A 364 -12.59 0.40 2.25
CA TYR A 364 -13.31 1.17 1.23
C TYR A 364 -13.49 0.43 -0.09
N VAL A 365 -12.76 -0.66 -0.34
CA VAL A 365 -12.90 -1.45 -1.59
C VAL A 365 -13.36 -2.86 -1.30
N ALA A 366 -12.91 -3.46 -0.20
CA ALA A 366 -13.36 -4.76 0.28
C ALA A 366 -14.44 -4.64 1.37
N SER A 367 -15.45 -5.49 1.27
CA SER A 367 -16.48 -5.69 2.28
C SER A 367 -16.16 -6.90 3.15
N SER A 368 -16.84 -7.02 4.30
CA SER A 368 -16.79 -8.20 5.16
C SER A 368 -17.74 -9.31 4.72
N SER A 369 -18.63 -9.05 3.75
CA SER A 369 -19.55 -10.06 3.23
C SER A 369 -18.81 -10.97 2.26
N GLU A 370 -19.03 -12.28 2.38
CA GLU A 370 -18.55 -13.29 1.41
C GLU A 370 -19.25 -13.18 0.03
N SER A 371 -20.16 -12.21 -0.12
CA SER A 371 -20.83 -11.87 -1.36
C SER A 371 -19.86 -11.09 -2.25
N THR A 372 -19.46 -11.69 -3.38
CA THR A 372 -18.56 -11.10 -4.37
C THR A 372 -19.11 -9.85 -5.06
N ALA A 373 -20.35 -9.43 -4.77
CA ALA A 373 -21.02 -8.30 -5.39
C ALA A 373 -20.87 -6.98 -4.60
N ASP A 374 -20.58 -7.02 -3.30
CA ASP A 374 -20.63 -5.83 -2.47
C ASP A 374 -19.23 -5.26 -2.26
N THR A 375 -18.96 -4.10 -2.88
CA THR A 375 -17.74 -3.35 -2.64
C THR A 375 -17.85 -2.53 -1.35
N GLY A 376 -16.71 -2.27 -0.70
CA GLY A 376 -16.68 -1.50 0.55
C GLY A 376 -17.31 -0.10 0.41
N TYR A 377 -17.08 0.58 -0.72
CA TYR A 377 -17.60 1.92 -0.97
C TYR A 377 -19.10 1.93 -1.25
N GLN A 378 -19.68 0.83 -1.75
CA GLN A 378 -21.12 0.71 -1.95
C GLN A 378 -21.84 0.67 -0.60
N LEU A 379 -21.31 -0.07 0.38
CA LEU A 379 -21.82 -0.05 1.75
C LEU A 379 -21.69 1.36 2.37
N VAL A 380 -20.56 2.04 2.16
CA VAL A 380 -20.39 3.43 2.62
C VAL A 380 -21.44 4.34 1.97
N TYR A 381 -21.68 4.22 0.66
CA TYR A 381 -22.71 4.98 -0.03
C TYR A 381 -24.11 4.72 0.56
N ASP A 382 -24.46 3.45 0.80
CA ASP A 382 -25.76 3.09 1.37
C ASP A 382 -25.94 3.65 2.78
N ILE A 383 -24.89 3.61 3.62
CA ILE A 383 -24.88 4.24 4.95
C ILE A 383 -25.09 5.76 4.84
N LEU A 384 -24.39 6.42 3.92
CA LEU A 384 -24.51 7.87 3.66
C LEU A 384 -25.87 8.25 3.07
N LYS A 385 -26.54 7.33 2.36
CA LYS A 385 -27.89 7.52 1.86
C LYS A 385 -28.91 7.37 2.99
N MET A 386 -28.78 6.33 3.81
CA MET A 386 -29.68 6.10 4.95
C MET A 386 -29.64 7.22 5.98
N SER A 387 -28.49 7.88 6.17
CA SER A 387 -28.41 9.04 7.07
C SER A 387 -29.17 10.26 6.57
N GLN A 388 -29.68 10.26 5.32
CA GLN A 388 -30.56 11.31 4.80
C GLN A 388 -32.01 11.08 5.19
N ASP A 389 -32.40 9.82 5.37
CA ASP A 389 -33.77 9.39 5.66
C ASP A 389 -34.06 9.33 7.17
N ALA A 390 -33.02 9.42 8.01
CA ALA A 390 -33.08 9.39 9.47
C ALA A 390 -33.05 10.82 10.06
#